data_AF-A0A1V5YGR8-F1
#
_entry.id   AF-A0A1V5YGR8-F1
#
_cell.length_a   1.000
_cell.length_b   1.000
_cell.length_c   1.000
_cell.angle_alpha   90.00
_cell.angle_beta   90.00
_cell.angle_gamma   90.00
#
_symmetry.space_group_name_H-M   'P 1'
#
loop_
_entity.id
_entity.type
_entity.pdbx_description
1 polymer ?
#
loop_
_entity_poly.entity_id
_entity_poly.type
_entity_poly.pdbx_seq_one_letter_code
_entity_poly.pdbx_strand_id
1 'polypeptide(L)'
;MNRTWLLVIGLIAVTALAACTRENPGGPPLRAAAESTVYASTADGEIYGQNATYSTARSTSAGCDAGATTARVGQNLSGGTVYYVFRAYLDFDTSALPDDATVTSAVLGVCADSDLSSTDFNLQVYRYGWSEGLCDAGTREGNYDGAYGASTTLEGTLRNTADGWSSGTCYTLTLDAAGINLTGDSKYALVSSRDISNSAPGGNQYVFVRTADYAGTGSDPWLTVNYTVPPTPTPTSTSTATPTETPTSTPAATATSTPTATPAATTTGVAPLTPTVTALCPVALSGHTTWGSGTVRIGCNVGLTATGVLTIAPGTRLVMTSDVSWDLWGAVSATGSVTEPITLTHETSTAMGSWGPLYVRPGASLVMSNAALLYGRGINDGGTLTLRRTSILSSTFGLATMAPSDVLSCTLRWNGVGLLAYGGESAPNMRASNVLDSTVWDAEVDQRAGVTVSGCWWGSAPPDDSRVWDGRDEMMRGTLDRSDYAGAWVGW
;
A
#
# COMPACT_ATOMS: atom_id res chain seq x y z
N MET A 1 52.90 -36.96 5.27
CA MET A 1 51.49 -37.15 5.71
C MET A 1 50.98 -35.76 6.09
N ASN A 2 50.29 -35.04 5.19
CA ASN A 2 48.81 -34.99 5.04
C ASN A 2 48.11 -34.76 6.40
N ARG A 3 47.24 -33.77 6.64
CA ARG A 3 46.53 -32.76 5.81
C ARG A 3 45.96 -31.68 6.77
N THR A 4 45.79 -30.47 6.22
CA THR A 4 44.77 -29.39 6.43
C THR A 4 43.67 -29.61 7.48
N TRP A 5 43.14 -28.58 8.18
CA TRP A 5 42.21 -27.50 7.75
C TRP A 5 42.33 -26.27 8.70
N LEU A 6 42.62 -25.02 8.25
CA LEU A 6 41.76 -23.99 7.61
C LEU A 6 40.52 -23.56 8.43
N LEU A 7 40.70 -22.50 9.22
CA LEU A 7 39.64 -21.67 9.81
C LEU A 7 39.34 -20.53 8.82
N VAL A 8 38.15 -20.51 8.22
CA VAL A 8 37.69 -19.39 7.38
C VAL A 8 36.57 -18.67 8.13
N ILE A 9 36.85 -17.43 8.52
CA ILE A 9 35.86 -16.45 8.98
C ILE A 9 35.21 -15.87 7.72
N GLY A 10 33.95 -16.24 7.47
CA GLY A 10 33.13 -15.66 6.40
C GLY A 10 32.51 -14.33 6.85
N LEU A 11 33.23 -13.24 6.61
CA LEU A 11 32.69 -11.88 6.68
C LEU A 11 31.91 -11.64 5.37
N ILE A 12 30.58 -11.65 5.40
CA ILE A 12 29.77 -11.21 4.24
C ILE A 12 29.76 -9.68 4.27
N ALA A 13 30.70 -9.10 3.54
CA ALA A 13 30.61 -7.70 3.12
C ALA A 13 29.58 -7.61 1.98
N VAL A 14 28.45 -6.95 2.22
CA VAL A 14 27.57 -6.48 1.15
C VAL A 14 28.22 -5.25 0.54
N THR A 15 29.17 -5.46 -0.38
CA THR A 15 29.65 -4.40 -1.26
C THR A 15 28.59 -4.15 -2.33
N ALA A 16 27.93 -3.00 -2.27
CA ALA A 16 27.18 -2.46 -3.39
C ALA A 16 28.15 -2.19 -4.56
N LEU A 17 28.20 -3.12 -5.51
CA LEU A 17 28.83 -2.86 -6.81
C LEU A 17 27.88 -1.92 -7.57
N ALA A 18 28.22 -0.63 -7.63
CA ALA A 18 27.69 0.25 -8.65
C ALA A 18 28.20 -0.24 -10.02
N ALA A 19 27.44 -1.12 -10.65
CA ALA A 19 27.68 -1.52 -12.03
C ALA A 19 27.38 -0.32 -12.93
N CYS A 20 28.43 0.35 -13.41
CA CYS A 20 28.36 1.23 -14.57
C CYS A 20 28.05 0.36 -15.80
N THR A 21 26.77 0.17 -16.11
CA THR A 21 26.37 -0.54 -17.33
C THR A 21 26.44 0.42 -18.51
N ARG A 22 27.46 0.25 -19.35
CA ARG A 22 27.30 0.51 -20.79
C ARG A 22 26.17 -0.39 -21.27
N GLU A 23 25.06 0.20 -21.71
CA GLU A 23 23.96 -0.55 -22.31
C GLU A 23 24.47 -1.33 -23.54
N ASN A 24 24.31 -2.65 -23.49
CA ASN A 24 24.52 -3.54 -24.61
C ASN A 24 23.21 -3.58 -25.41
N PRO A 25 23.13 -3.04 -26.65
CA PRO A 25 21.86 -2.83 -27.36
C PRO A 25 21.11 -4.09 -27.84
N GLY A 26 21.41 -5.27 -27.29
CA GLY A 26 20.84 -6.54 -27.74
C GLY A 26 20.70 -7.62 -26.67
N GLY A 27 20.81 -7.29 -25.39
CA GLY A 27 20.54 -8.23 -24.29
C GLY A 27 19.04 -8.33 -23.98
N PRO A 28 18.55 -9.47 -23.46
CA PRO A 28 17.21 -9.54 -22.89
C PRO A 28 17.07 -8.46 -21.80
N PRO A 29 15.90 -7.81 -21.68
CA PRO A 29 15.76 -6.66 -20.80
C PRO A 29 15.96 -7.12 -19.34
N LEU A 30 16.83 -6.40 -18.63
CA LEU A 30 17.24 -6.74 -17.26
C LEU A 30 16.06 -6.50 -16.31
N ARG A 31 15.68 -7.54 -15.55
CA ARG A 31 14.74 -7.41 -14.43
C ARG A 31 15.39 -6.60 -13.31
N ALA A 32 14.77 -5.50 -12.89
CA ALA A 32 15.28 -4.69 -11.79
C ALA A 32 14.98 -5.38 -10.46
N ALA A 33 16.01 -5.64 -9.65
CA ALA A 33 15.85 -6.15 -8.29
C ALA A 33 15.53 -5.00 -7.34
N ALA A 34 14.54 -5.21 -6.48
CA ALA A 34 14.08 -4.25 -5.48
C ALA A 34 13.84 -4.96 -4.13
N GLU A 35 13.89 -4.18 -3.06
CA GLU A 35 13.67 -4.61 -1.69
C GLU A 35 12.66 -3.66 -1.04
N SER A 36 11.71 -4.22 -0.30
CA SER A 36 10.76 -3.47 0.51
C SER A 36 10.73 -4.04 1.92
N THR A 37 10.61 -3.18 2.93
CA THR A 37 10.35 -3.60 4.32
C THR A 37 9.01 -3.06 4.75
N VAL A 38 8.13 -3.96 5.19
CA VAL A 38 6.78 -3.68 5.66
C VAL A 38 6.74 -4.01 7.15
N TYR A 39 6.30 -3.08 7.98
CA TYR A 39 6.08 -3.34 9.41
C TYR A 39 4.67 -3.86 9.63
N ALA A 40 4.46 -4.62 10.71
CA ALA A 40 3.15 -5.15 11.05
C ALA A 40 2.11 -4.03 11.23
N SER A 41 0.88 -4.29 10.84
CA SER A 41 -0.26 -3.41 11.08
C SER A 41 -0.90 -3.70 12.44
N THR A 42 -1.68 -2.76 12.96
CA THR A 42 -2.46 -2.93 14.21
C THR A 42 -3.69 -3.83 14.04
N ALA A 43 -3.80 -4.56 12.92
CA ALA A 43 -4.76 -5.65 12.76
C ALA A 43 -4.22 -6.99 13.32
N ASP A 44 -3.06 -6.95 13.96
CA ASP A 44 -2.39 -8.05 14.64
C ASP A 44 -2.95 -8.27 16.06
N GLY A 45 -2.37 -9.23 16.80
CA GLY A 45 -2.76 -9.49 18.19
C GLY A 45 -2.78 -10.96 18.58
N GLU A 46 -3.64 -11.33 19.53
CA GLU A 46 -3.79 -12.71 19.99
C GLU A 46 -5.24 -13.16 20.15
N ILE A 47 -5.45 -14.46 19.93
CA ILE A 47 -6.67 -15.16 20.33
C ILE A 47 -6.28 -16.28 21.28
N TYR A 48 -7.05 -16.48 22.34
CA TYR A 48 -6.82 -17.56 23.28
C TYR A 48 -8.08 -18.36 23.60
N GLY A 49 -7.90 -19.66 23.76
CA GLY A 49 -8.90 -20.54 24.33
C GLY A 49 -8.65 -20.79 25.81
N GLN A 50 -9.72 -21.04 26.56
CA GLN A 50 -9.68 -21.24 28.01
C GLN A 50 -10.71 -22.27 28.44
N ASN A 51 -10.27 -23.32 29.15
CA ASN A 51 -11.17 -24.32 29.70
C ASN A 51 -10.51 -25.19 30.79
N ALA A 52 -11.31 -25.84 31.64
CA ALA A 52 -10.81 -26.86 32.56
C ALA A 52 -10.32 -28.13 31.84
N THR A 53 -10.79 -28.37 30.62
CA THR A 53 -10.37 -29.46 29.73
C THR A 53 -9.47 -28.93 28.63
N TYR A 54 -8.24 -29.43 28.54
CA TYR A 54 -7.24 -28.94 27.58
C TYR A 54 -7.71 -29.00 26.12
N SER A 55 -8.34 -30.11 25.71
CA SER A 55 -8.84 -30.25 24.33
C SER A 55 -9.89 -29.20 23.98
N THR A 56 -10.73 -28.80 24.94
CA THR A 56 -11.73 -27.74 24.74
C THR A 56 -11.07 -26.37 24.69
N ALA A 57 -10.06 -26.11 25.53
CA ALA A 57 -9.28 -24.88 25.40
C ALA A 57 -8.59 -24.78 24.03
N ARG A 58 -8.16 -25.90 23.44
CA ARG A 58 -7.53 -25.93 22.10
C ARG A 58 -8.49 -25.71 20.93
N SER A 59 -9.76 -26.06 21.08
CA SER A 59 -10.74 -26.06 19.99
C SER A 59 -11.88 -25.05 20.19
N THR A 60 -11.74 -24.13 21.13
CA THR A 60 -12.75 -23.09 21.39
C THR A 60 -12.11 -21.82 21.90
N SER A 61 -12.32 -20.72 21.20
CA SER A 61 -11.87 -19.39 21.61
C SER A 61 -12.65 -18.91 22.85
N ALA A 62 -11.94 -18.34 23.80
CA ALA A 62 -12.51 -17.77 25.02
C ALA A 62 -12.33 -16.25 25.09
N GLY A 63 -11.26 -15.71 24.50
CA GLY A 63 -10.99 -14.29 24.43
C GLY A 63 -10.01 -13.94 23.32
N CYS A 64 -9.81 -12.64 23.14
CA CYS A 64 -8.95 -12.06 22.11
C CYS A 64 -8.47 -10.69 22.58
N ASP A 65 -7.30 -10.27 22.12
CA ASP A 65 -6.77 -8.93 22.32
C ASP A 65 -6.02 -8.48 21.04
N ALA A 66 -6.65 -7.58 20.29
CA ALA A 66 -6.10 -6.99 19.06
C ALA A 66 -5.48 -5.60 19.27
N GLY A 67 -5.36 -5.15 20.52
CA GLY A 67 -4.69 -3.89 20.86
C GLY A 67 -3.58 -4.09 21.90
N ALA A 68 -3.21 -5.34 22.17
CA ALA A 68 -2.14 -5.66 23.11
C ALA A 68 -0.81 -5.30 22.49
N THR A 69 0.05 -4.61 23.24
CA THR A 69 1.45 -4.31 22.84
C THR A 69 2.33 -5.56 22.71
N THR A 70 1.86 -6.69 23.25
CA THR A 70 2.53 -7.99 23.17
C THR A 70 1.49 -9.10 23.06
N ALA A 71 1.75 -10.08 22.20
CA ALA A 71 0.92 -11.26 22.02
C ALA A 71 1.60 -12.52 22.58
N ARG A 72 0.81 -13.42 23.16
CA ARG A 72 1.27 -14.70 23.72
C ARG A 72 1.22 -15.79 22.67
N VAL A 73 2.24 -16.65 22.69
CA VAL A 73 2.27 -17.87 21.88
C VAL A 73 2.61 -19.04 22.78
N GLY A 74 1.76 -20.06 22.80
CA GLY A 74 1.95 -21.25 23.64
C GLY A 74 0.72 -21.56 24.47
N GLN A 75 0.93 -21.96 25.72
CA GLN A 75 -0.12 -22.53 26.56
C GLN A 75 0.28 -22.49 28.03
N ASN A 76 -0.69 -22.52 28.94
CA ASN A 76 -0.42 -22.74 30.35
C ASN A 76 -1.52 -23.51 31.08
N LEU A 77 -1.18 -24.02 32.26
CA LEU A 77 -2.14 -24.51 33.26
C LEU A 77 -2.16 -23.55 34.45
N SER A 78 -3.10 -22.61 34.45
CA SER A 78 -3.26 -21.61 35.49
C SER A 78 -3.93 -22.21 36.73
N GLY A 79 -3.34 -21.96 37.90
CA GLY A 79 -3.85 -22.42 39.20
C GLY A 79 -3.96 -23.95 39.34
N GLY A 80 -3.37 -24.73 38.42
CA GLY A 80 -3.52 -26.18 38.39
C GLY A 80 -4.87 -26.69 37.86
N THR A 81 -5.77 -25.80 37.42
CA THR A 81 -7.16 -26.18 37.10
C THR A 81 -7.70 -25.63 35.78
N VAL A 82 -7.10 -24.60 35.21
CA VAL A 82 -7.59 -23.96 33.97
C VAL A 82 -6.49 -23.93 32.93
N TYR A 83 -6.75 -24.54 31.78
CA TYR A 83 -5.87 -24.49 30.61
C TYR A 83 -6.12 -23.23 29.80
N TYR A 84 -5.05 -22.59 29.36
CA TYR A 84 -5.08 -21.60 28.29
C TYR A 84 -4.20 -22.04 27.13
N VAL A 85 -4.60 -21.66 25.92
CA VAL A 85 -3.86 -21.87 24.68
C VAL A 85 -3.88 -20.55 23.92
N PHE A 86 -2.71 -20.01 23.63
CA PHE A 86 -2.49 -18.68 23.07
C PHE A 86 -1.91 -18.79 21.67
N ARG A 87 -2.49 -18.06 20.72
CA ARG A 87 -2.07 -17.97 19.32
C ARG A 87 -1.96 -16.49 18.96
N ALA A 88 -0.83 -16.10 18.39
CA ALA A 88 -0.63 -14.73 17.93
C ALA A 88 -0.82 -14.63 16.42
N TYR A 89 -1.19 -13.45 15.94
CA TYR A 89 -1.49 -13.16 14.55
C TYR A 89 -0.71 -11.92 14.16
N LEU A 90 -0.10 -11.92 12.97
CA LEU A 90 0.73 -10.84 12.43
C LEU A 90 0.25 -10.49 11.02
N ASP A 91 -0.09 -9.24 10.82
CA ASP A 91 -0.64 -8.70 9.58
C ASP A 91 0.34 -7.73 8.93
N PHE A 92 0.59 -7.88 7.63
CA PHE A 92 1.49 -7.02 6.88
C PHE A 92 0.82 -6.53 5.61
N ASP A 93 0.59 -5.23 5.50
CA ASP A 93 0.06 -4.63 4.28
C ASP A 93 1.12 -4.61 3.18
N THR A 94 1.09 -5.64 2.36
CA THR A 94 1.99 -5.83 1.22
C THR A 94 1.43 -5.27 -0.09
N SER A 95 0.29 -4.57 -0.04
CA SER A 95 -0.38 -4.02 -1.23
C SER A 95 0.40 -2.90 -1.93
N ALA A 96 1.50 -2.43 -1.33
CA ALA A 96 2.40 -1.44 -1.93
C ALA A 96 3.43 -2.07 -2.88
N LEU A 97 3.56 -3.41 -2.88
CA LEU A 97 4.39 -4.12 -3.85
C LEU A 97 3.74 -4.06 -5.25
N PRO A 98 4.50 -3.99 -6.34
CA PRO A 98 3.92 -4.02 -7.69
C PRO A 98 3.18 -5.34 -7.96
N ASP A 99 1.99 -5.26 -8.55
CA ASP A 99 1.16 -6.44 -8.86
C ASP A 99 1.85 -7.43 -9.81
N ASP A 100 2.72 -6.93 -10.71
CA ASP A 100 3.49 -7.73 -11.66
C ASP A 100 4.86 -8.16 -11.12
N ALA A 101 5.16 -7.82 -9.86
CA ALA A 101 6.39 -8.22 -9.22
C ALA A 101 6.49 -9.75 -9.10
N THR A 102 7.68 -10.26 -9.39
CA THR A 102 8.05 -11.63 -9.03
C THR A 102 8.82 -11.59 -7.72
N VAL A 103 8.20 -12.03 -6.62
CA VAL A 103 8.86 -12.16 -5.32
C VAL A 103 9.97 -13.21 -5.40
N THR A 104 11.17 -12.84 -4.99
CA THR A 104 12.36 -13.70 -5.03
C THR A 104 12.72 -14.26 -3.66
N SER A 105 12.43 -13.52 -2.59
CA SER A 105 12.52 -14.02 -1.21
C SER A 105 11.74 -13.11 -0.26
N ALA A 106 11.33 -13.67 0.88
CA ALA A 106 10.77 -12.91 1.97
C ALA A 106 11.34 -13.38 3.31
N VAL A 107 11.51 -12.43 4.24
CA VAL A 107 12.01 -12.69 5.59
C VAL A 107 11.08 -12.01 6.59
N LEU A 108 10.46 -12.82 7.45
CA LEU A 108 9.70 -12.37 8.61
C LEU A 108 10.65 -12.14 9.77
N GLY A 109 10.58 -10.97 10.42
CA GLY A 109 11.19 -10.67 11.70
C GLY A 109 10.13 -10.55 12.79
N VAL A 110 10.31 -11.26 13.90
CA VAL A 110 9.41 -11.20 15.07
C VAL A 110 10.22 -10.86 16.31
N CYS A 111 9.82 -9.79 17.00
CA CYS A 111 10.54 -9.28 18.16
C CYS A 111 10.05 -9.94 19.45
N ALA A 112 10.99 -10.51 20.20
CA ALA A 112 10.74 -11.12 21.49
C ALA A 112 10.52 -10.06 22.58
N ASP A 113 9.62 -10.36 23.51
CA ASP A 113 9.45 -9.58 24.72
C ASP A 113 9.90 -10.34 25.98
N SER A 114 9.31 -11.50 26.25
CA SER A 114 9.61 -12.28 27.45
C SER A 114 9.31 -13.77 27.26
N ASP A 115 9.97 -14.61 28.04
CA ASP A 115 9.80 -16.06 28.02
C ASP A 115 9.41 -16.55 29.41
N LEU A 116 8.20 -17.12 29.49
CA LEU A 116 7.65 -17.69 30.71
C LEU A 116 7.49 -19.21 30.57
N SER A 117 8.16 -19.83 29.60
CA SER A 117 8.11 -21.27 29.37
C SER A 117 9.06 -22.01 30.33
N SER A 118 8.49 -22.85 31.19
CA SER A 118 9.26 -23.82 31.98
C SER A 118 9.48 -25.13 31.24
N THR A 119 8.87 -25.27 30.07
CA THR A 119 9.04 -26.42 29.20
C THR A 119 9.11 -25.92 27.77
N ASP A 120 10.18 -26.29 27.09
CA ASP A 120 10.46 -25.73 25.78
C ASP A 120 9.54 -26.25 24.67
N PHE A 121 9.41 -25.42 23.64
CA PHE A 121 8.66 -25.71 22.43
C PHE A 121 9.22 -24.93 21.23
N ASN A 122 8.85 -25.38 20.02
CA ASN A 122 9.11 -24.62 18.79
C ASN A 122 7.98 -23.62 18.57
N LEU A 123 8.31 -22.35 18.37
CA LEU A 123 7.38 -21.36 17.84
C LEU A 123 7.35 -21.51 16.32
N GLN A 124 6.21 -21.93 15.79
CA GLN A 124 5.99 -22.19 14.38
C GLN A 124 5.16 -21.08 13.74
N VAL A 125 5.48 -20.77 12.49
CA VAL A 125 4.82 -19.73 11.70
C VAL A 125 3.96 -20.40 10.63
N TYR A 126 2.68 -20.07 10.61
CA TYR A 126 1.72 -20.54 9.61
C TYR A 126 1.23 -19.37 8.78
N ARG A 127 1.30 -19.51 7.45
CA ARG A 127 0.59 -18.62 6.53
C ARG A 127 -0.90 -18.86 6.67
N TYR A 128 -1.64 -17.83 7.04
CA TYR A 128 -3.06 -17.94 7.30
C TYR A 128 -3.78 -16.61 7.01
N GLY A 129 -4.54 -16.56 5.93
CA GLY A 129 -5.41 -15.42 5.61
C GLY A 129 -6.71 -15.49 6.41
N TRP A 130 -6.67 -15.07 7.68
CA TRP A 130 -7.84 -15.08 8.56
C TRP A 130 -8.90 -14.03 8.14
N SER A 131 -10.13 -14.19 8.64
CA SER A 131 -11.23 -13.26 8.34
C SER A 131 -11.09 -11.97 9.14
N GLU A 132 -11.32 -10.82 8.49
CA GLU A 132 -11.20 -9.49 9.10
C GLU A 132 -12.02 -9.33 10.37
N GLY A 133 -11.54 -8.43 11.24
CA GLY A 133 -12.04 -8.31 12.61
C GLY A 133 -11.52 -9.47 13.45
N LEU A 134 -10.22 -9.46 13.79
CA LEU A 134 -9.55 -10.56 14.49
C LEU A 134 -10.32 -11.05 15.73
N CYS A 135 -10.86 -10.09 16.51
CA CYS A 135 -11.60 -10.32 17.75
C CYS A 135 -13.13 -10.32 17.62
N ASP A 136 -13.69 -10.08 16.42
CA ASP A 136 -15.14 -9.96 16.27
C ASP A 136 -15.84 -11.28 16.59
N ALA A 137 -17.00 -11.20 17.25
CA ALA A 137 -17.72 -12.39 17.71
C ALA A 137 -18.08 -13.37 16.57
N GLY A 138 -18.24 -12.86 15.34
CA GLY A 138 -18.55 -13.68 14.16
C GLY A 138 -17.36 -14.37 13.50
N THR A 139 -16.13 -13.95 13.80
CA THR A 139 -14.90 -14.39 13.08
C THR A 139 -13.88 -14.99 14.03
N ARG A 140 -13.83 -14.56 15.29
CA ARG A 140 -12.83 -14.99 16.30
C ARG A 140 -12.68 -16.49 16.41
N GLU A 141 -13.79 -17.24 16.42
CA GLU A 141 -13.74 -18.70 16.53
C GLU A 141 -13.11 -19.34 15.29
N GLY A 142 -13.51 -18.91 14.10
CA GLY A 142 -12.93 -19.39 12.85
C GLY A 142 -11.45 -19.02 12.75
N ASN A 143 -11.08 -17.81 13.18
CA ASN A 143 -9.70 -17.34 13.22
C ASN A 143 -8.85 -18.15 14.21
N TYR A 144 -9.43 -18.49 15.36
CA TYR A 144 -8.77 -19.35 16.35
C TYR A 144 -8.49 -20.72 15.76
N ASP A 145 -9.54 -21.44 15.35
CA ASP A 145 -9.44 -22.81 14.84
C ASP A 145 -8.62 -22.91 13.55
N GLY A 146 -8.64 -21.87 12.73
CA GLY A 146 -7.94 -21.82 11.46
C GLY A 146 -6.46 -21.44 11.55
N ALA A 147 -5.92 -21.08 12.72
CA ALA A 147 -4.53 -20.64 12.87
C ALA A 147 -3.46 -21.67 12.43
N TYR A 148 -3.82 -22.96 12.40
CA TYR A 148 -2.99 -24.01 11.83
C TYR A 148 -3.85 -25.19 11.35
N GLY A 149 -3.27 -26.07 10.54
CA GLY A 149 -3.93 -27.27 10.02
C GLY A 149 -4.12 -27.22 8.51
N ALA A 150 -5.13 -27.92 8.01
CA ALA A 150 -5.29 -28.19 6.57
C ALA A 150 -5.53 -26.93 5.71
N SER A 151 -6.07 -25.86 6.29
CA SER A 151 -6.35 -24.60 5.59
C SER A 151 -5.19 -23.59 5.66
N THR A 152 -4.03 -24.01 6.16
CA THR A 152 -2.85 -23.16 6.37
C THR A 152 -1.60 -23.83 5.83
N THR A 153 -0.56 -23.03 5.60
CA THR A 153 0.75 -23.53 5.20
C THR A 153 1.76 -23.27 6.30
N LEU A 154 2.43 -24.32 6.78
CA LEU A 154 3.59 -24.14 7.68
C LEU A 154 4.75 -23.52 6.90
N GLU A 155 5.14 -22.31 7.28
CA GLU A 155 6.32 -21.63 6.72
C GLU A 155 7.61 -22.15 7.36
N GLY A 156 7.56 -22.45 8.66
CA GLY A 156 8.70 -23.03 9.36
C GLY A 156 8.66 -22.87 10.86
N THR A 157 9.80 -23.16 11.49
CA THR A 157 10.04 -22.87 12.91
C THR A 157 10.85 -21.60 13.00
N LEU A 158 10.28 -20.56 13.63
CA LEU A 158 11.00 -19.32 13.89
C LEU A 158 12.14 -19.56 14.88
N ARG A 159 11.83 -20.23 15.99
CA ARG A 159 12.78 -20.46 17.09
C ARG A 159 12.28 -21.51 18.08
N ASN A 160 13.19 -22.21 18.74
CA ASN A 160 12.89 -22.99 19.94
C ASN A 160 13.16 -22.15 21.20
N THR A 161 12.27 -22.19 22.19
CA THR A 161 12.44 -21.42 23.43
C THR A 161 13.72 -21.80 24.21
N ALA A 162 14.20 -23.04 24.07
CA ALA A 162 15.46 -23.50 24.68
C ALA A 162 16.70 -22.77 24.14
N ASP A 163 16.60 -22.18 22.94
CA ASP A 163 17.70 -21.42 22.33
C ASP A 163 17.82 -20.01 22.93
N GLY A 164 16.97 -19.66 23.89
CA GLY A 164 16.93 -18.37 24.58
C GLY A 164 16.03 -17.36 23.90
N TRP A 165 15.42 -16.48 24.70
CA TRP A 165 14.39 -15.54 24.28
C TRP A 165 14.62 -14.17 24.94
N SER A 166 15.40 -13.32 24.28
CA SER A 166 15.85 -12.07 24.87
C SER A 166 14.94 -10.90 24.48
N SER A 167 14.44 -10.17 25.47
CA SER A 167 13.59 -9.00 25.24
C SER A 167 14.26 -8.00 24.28
N GLY A 168 13.50 -7.54 23.28
CA GLY A 168 13.97 -6.62 22.25
C GLY A 168 14.85 -7.25 21.18
N THR A 169 15.16 -8.55 21.26
CA THR A 169 15.81 -9.27 20.17
C THR A 169 14.75 -9.75 19.19
N CYS A 170 14.99 -9.53 17.90
CA CYS A 170 14.09 -9.98 16.86
C CYS A 170 14.70 -11.15 16.11
N TYR A 171 13.91 -12.21 15.98
CA TYR A 171 14.30 -13.46 15.34
C TYR A 171 13.67 -13.53 13.96
N THR A 172 14.38 -14.12 13.01
CA THR A 172 13.97 -14.09 11.60
C THR A 172 13.69 -15.49 11.06
N LEU A 173 12.70 -15.58 10.18
CA LEU A 173 12.39 -16.78 9.40
C LEU A 173 12.30 -16.41 7.91
N THR A 174 13.00 -17.15 7.06
CA THR A 174 12.79 -17.07 5.61
C THR A 174 11.46 -17.74 5.29
N LEU A 175 10.60 -17.02 4.56
CA LEU A 175 9.29 -17.46 4.14
C LEU A 175 9.32 -17.91 2.68
N ASP A 176 8.37 -18.76 2.31
CA ASP A 176 8.10 -19.04 0.90
C ASP A 176 7.49 -17.80 0.22
N ALA A 177 8.06 -17.44 -0.93
CA ALA A 177 7.64 -16.29 -1.74
C ALA A 177 6.16 -16.34 -2.13
N ALA A 178 5.57 -17.54 -2.24
CA ALA A 178 4.13 -17.71 -2.50
C ALA A 178 3.23 -17.19 -1.36
N GLY A 179 3.81 -16.87 -0.21
CA GLY A 179 3.08 -16.33 0.94
C GLY A 179 2.89 -14.83 0.92
N ILE A 180 3.53 -14.15 -0.02
CA ILE A 180 3.43 -12.72 -0.17
C ILE A 180 2.26 -12.39 -1.08
N ASN A 181 1.29 -11.68 -0.52
CA ASN A 181 0.12 -11.20 -1.24
C ASN A 181 0.41 -9.84 -1.86
N LEU A 182 0.59 -9.78 -3.19
CA LEU A 182 0.91 -8.51 -3.87
C LEU A 182 -0.27 -7.53 -3.91
N THR A 183 -1.50 -8.02 -3.78
CA THR A 183 -2.71 -7.20 -3.95
C THR A 183 -3.44 -6.88 -2.65
N GLY A 184 -2.87 -7.27 -1.51
CA GLY A 184 -3.45 -7.07 -0.18
C GLY A 184 -2.48 -7.50 0.92
N ASP A 185 -3.00 -7.97 2.04
CA ASP A 185 -2.19 -8.28 3.22
C ASP A 185 -1.57 -9.68 3.15
N SER A 186 -0.34 -9.77 3.65
CA SER A 186 0.36 -11.03 3.94
C SER A 186 0.21 -11.33 5.42
N LYS A 187 -0.40 -12.48 5.74
CA LYS A 187 -0.93 -12.79 7.07
C LYS A 187 -0.36 -14.08 7.64
N TYR A 188 0.10 -14.03 8.89
CA TYR A 188 0.74 -15.16 9.56
C TYR A 188 0.22 -15.37 10.99
N ALA A 189 0.00 -16.62 11.35
CA ALA A 189 -0.26 -17.05 12.72
C ALA A 189 0.99 -17.67 13.35
N LEU A 190 1.21 -17.38 14.63
CA LEU A 190 2.28 -17.95 15.44
C LEU A 190 1.68 -18.95 16.43
N VAL A 191 2.16 -20.19 16.36
CA VAL A 191 1.58 -21.32 17.10
C VAL A 191 2.69 -22.14 17.74
N SER A 192 2.46 -22.62 18.96
CA SER A 192 3.39 -23.55 19.63
C SER A 192 3.27 -24.96 19.06
N SER A 193 4.40 -25.63 18.87
CA SER A 193 4.43 -27.05 18.50
C SER A 193 3.69 -27.96 19.49
N ARG A 194 3.50 -27.53 20.75
CA ARG A 194 2.76 -28.29 21.77
C ARG A 194 1.24 -28.16 21.64
N ASP A 195 0.76 -27.03 21.14
CA ASP A 195 -0.64 -26.88 20.73
C ASP A 195 -0.90 -27.83 19.56
N ILE A 196 -0.04 -27.80 18.54
CA ILE A 196 -0.15 -28.64 17.35
C ILE A 196 -0.11 -30.14 17.69
N SER A 197 0.77 -30.55 18.62
CA SER A 197 0.89 -31.95 19.04
C SER A 197 -0.11 -32.36 20.14
N ASN A 198 -1.10 -31.51 20.46
CA ASN A 198 -2.10 -31.76 21.51
C ASN A 198 -1.47 -32.19 22.85
N SER A 199 -0.38 -31.54 23.24
CA SER A 199 0.38 -31.90 24.45
C SER A 199 0.05 -30.93 25.59
N ALA A 200 -0.83 -31.33 26.50
CA ALA A 200 -1.29 -30.47 27.60
C ALA A 200 -0.14 -29.92 28.46
N PRO A 201 -0.19 -28.63 28.87
CA PRO A 201 0.81 -28.06 29.76
C PRO A 201 0.62 -28.53 31.20
N GLY A 202 1.73 -28.73 31.92
CA GLY A 202 1.70 -28.89 33.38
C GLY A 202 1.91 -27.58 34.16
N GLY A 203 2.22 -26.49 33.47
CA GLY A 203 2.59 -25.19 34.02
C GLY A 203 2.69 -24.14 32.91
N ASN A 204 3.52 -23.12 33.06
CA ASN A 204 3.69 -22.10 32.02
C ASN A 204 4.55 -22.63 30.86
N GLN A 205 4.03 -22.54 29.63
CA GLN A 205 4.68 -22.98 28.39
C GLN A 205 4.35 -21.98 27.28
N TYR A 206 4.65 -20.70 27.49
CA TYR A 206 4.37 -19.63 26.53
C TYR A 206 5.44 -18.54 26.58
N VAL A 207 5.54 -17.82 25.46
CA VAL A 207 6.39 -16.63 25.29
C VAL A 207 5.53 -15.45 24.87
N PHE A 208 6.07 -14.25 25.04
CA PHE A 208 5.53 -13.01 24.48
C PHE A 208 6.37 -12.56 23.29
N VAL A 209 5.68 -12.20 22.22
CA VAL A 209 6.19 -11.45 21.08
C VAL A 209 5.60 -10.04 21.11
N ARG A 210 6.32 -9.06 20.56
CA ARG A 210 5.80 -7.71 20.33
C ARG A 210 4.85 -7.70 19.15
N THR A 211 3.88 -6.80 19.21
CA THR A 211 2.92 -6.48 18.14
C THR A 211 3.24 -5.10 17.56
N ALA A 212 2.48 -4.68 16.56
CA ALA A 212 2.51 -3.33 16.00
C ALA A 212 2.16 -2.24 17.04
N ASP A 213 1.42 -2.58 18.09
CA ASP A 213 1.06 -1.64 19.16
C ASP A 213 2.21 -1.37 20.16
N TYR A 214 3.34 -2.07 20.04
CA TYR A 214 4.49 -1.80 20.91
C TYR A 214 5.07 -0.40 20.64
N ALA A 215 5.38 0.35 21.69
CA ALA A 215 5.83 1.73 21.55
C ALA A 215 7.23 1.82 20.88
N GLY A 216 7.26 2.25 19.62
CA GLY A 216 8.47 2.58 18.87
C GLY A 216 8.83 1.54 17.81
N THR A 217 8.78 1.95 16.54
CA THR A 217 8.86 1.09 15.35
C THR A 217 10.13 0.26 15.17
N GLY A 218 11.18 0.51 15.96
CA GLY A 218 12.39 -0.32 15.98
C GLY A 218 12.21 -1.68 16.65
N SER A 219 10.98 -2.07 16.96
CA SER A 219 10.65 -3.26 17.76
C SER A 219 9.37 -3.97 17.34
N ASP A 220 8.74 -3.48 16.28
CA ASP A 220 7.53 -4.08 15.71
C ASP A 220 7.96 -5.27 14.85
N PRO A 221 7.14 -6.32 14.71
CA PRO A 221 7.36 -7.33 13.69
C PRO A 221 7.44 -6.70 12.29
N TRP A 222 8.24 -7.28 11.40
CA TRP A 222 8.42 -6.78 10.05
C TRP A 222 8.55 -7.91 9.02
N LEU A 223 8.37 -7.54 7.76
CA LEU A 223 8.49 -8.39 6.60
C LEU A 223 9.37 -7.70 5.56
N THR A 224 10.55 -8.27 5.29
CA THR A 224 11.42 -7.82 4.20
C THR A 224 11.15 -8.67 2.97
N VAL A 225 10.77 -8.04 1.86
CA VAL A 225 10.42 -8.68 0.60
C VAL A 225 11.39 -8.22 -0.49
N ASN A 226 12.11 -9.19 -1.05
CA ASN A 226 12.90 -8.99 -2.25
C ASN A 226 12.09 -9.43 -3.47
N TYR A 227 12.09 -8.63 -4.53
CA TYR A 227 11.32 -8.91 -5.73
C TYR A 227 12.00 -8.35 -6.97
N THR A 228 11.51 -8.79 -8.12
CA THR A 228 11.87 -8.21 -9.42
C THR A 228 10.64 -7.74 -10.14
N VAL A 229 10.72 -6.58 -10.79
CA VAL A 229 9.68 -6.13 -11.71
C VAL A 229 10.07 -6.48 -13.14
N PRO A 230 9.11 -6.91 -13.98
CA PRO A 230 9.31 -6.99 -15.42
C PRO A 230 9.81 -5.64 -15.95
N PRO A 231 10.77 -5.65 -16.88
CA PRO A 231 11.18 -4.42 -17.54
C PRO A 231 10.00 -3.86 -18.32
N THR A 232 9.70 -2.58 -18.13
CA THR A 232 8.73 -1.86 -18.94
C THR A 232 9.16 -1.98 -20.40
N PRO A 233 8.27 -2.40 -21.34
CA PRO A 233 8.65 -2.53 -22.73
C PRO A 233 9.14 -1.17 -23.25
N THR A 234 10.40 -1.12 -23.69
CA THR A 234 10.95 0.07 -24.36
C THR A 234 10.12 0.32 -25.61
N PRO A 235 9.52 1.51 -25.80
CA PRO A 235 8.80 1.80 -27.02
C PRO A 235 9.77 1.68 -28.20
N THR A 236 9.48 0.74 -29.12
CA THR A 236 10.21 0.65 -30.38
C THR A 236 10.03 1.98 -31.09
N SER A 237 11.13 2.72 -31.29
CA SER A 237 11.09 3.99 -32.01
C SER A 237 10.55 3.74 -33.42
N THR A 238 9.30 4.11 -33.68
CA THR A 238 8.75 4.13 -35.02
C THR A 238 9.53 5.18 -35.79
N SER A 239 10.31 4.77 -36.80
CA SER A 239 11.04 5.69 -37.65
C SER A 239 10.05 6.69 -38.24
N THR A 240 10.13 7.95 -37.81
CA THR A 240 9.36 9.05 -38.39
C THR A 240 9.73 9.14 -39.87
N ALA A 241 8.73 9.12 -40.77
CA ALA A 241 8.99 9.29 -42.19
C ALA A 241 9.74 10.60 -42.41
N THR A 242 10.94 10.51 -43.00
CA THR A 242 11.73 11.67 -43.39
C THR A 242 10.88 12.55 -44.31
N PRO A 243 10.65 13.84 -43.99
CA PRO A 243 9.95 14.73 -44.91
C PRO A 243 10.76 14.83 -46.21
N THR A 244 10.12 14.52 -47.34
CA THR A 244 10.68 14.76 -48.67
C THR A 244 10.94 16.26 -48.84
N GLU A 245 12.20 16.66 -49.01
CA GLU A 245 12.55 18.06 -49.24
C GLU A 245 11.90 18.58 -50.53
N THR A 246 11.14 19.66 -50.40
CA THR A 246 10.70 20.49 -51.53
C THR A 246 11.84 21.46 -51.88
N PRO A 247 12.34 21.52 -53.12
CA PRO A 247 13.45 22.39 -53.48
C PRO A 247 13.04 23.85 -53.32
N THR A 248 13.69 24.58 -52.41
CA THR A 248 13.50 26.03 -52.25
C THR A 248 14.79 26.78 -52.52
N SER A 249 14.66 27.83 -53.32
CA SER A 249 15.71 28.65 -53.91
C SER A 249 16.62 29.34 -52.89
N THR A 250 17.92 29.23 -53.17
CA THR A 250 19.06 29.97 -52.58
C THR A 250 18.80 31.47 -52.38
N PRO A 251 19.07 31.99 -51.17
CA PRO A 251 19.53 33.36 -51.02
C PRO A 251 20.94 33.43 -50.41
N ALA A 252 21.58 34.56 -50.73
CA ALA A 252 22.97 34.90 -50.55
C ALA A 252 23.47 34.94 -49.09
N ALA A 253 24.76 34.65 -48.93
CA ALA A 253 25.50 34.73 -47.68
C ALA A 253 25.64 36.18 -47.17
N THR A 254 25.54 36.39 -45.86
CA THR A 254 26.16 37.54 -45.18
C THR A 254 26.51 37.23 -43.70
N ALA A 255 27.80 37.45 -43.41
CA ALA A 255 28.51 37.76 -42.16
C ALA A 255 28.09 37.19 -40.77
N THR A 256 28.98 36.31 -40.29
CA THR A 256 29.67 36.29 -38.98
C THR A 256 29.21 37.23 -37.86
N SER A 257 28.89 36.66 -36.69
CA SER A 257 29.14 37.30 -35.40
C SER A 257 29.67 36.30 -34.37
N THR A 258 30.59 36.81 -33.56
CA THR A 258 31.46 36.16 -32.57
C THR A 258 30.74 35.95 -31.23
N PRO A 259 30.85 34.80 -30.54
CA PRO A 259 30.41 34.71 -29.15
C PRO A 259 31.50 35.18 -28.18
N THR A 260 31.14 36.14 -27.33
CA THR A 260 31.92 36.59 -26.16
C THR A 260 31.56 35.71 -24.96
N ALA A 261 32.55 35.12 -24.30
CA ALA A 261 32.38 34.41 -23.04
C ALA A 261 32.40 35.39 -21.85
N THR A 262 31.47 35.21 -20.91
CA THR A 262 31.42 35.94 -19.62
C THR A 262 31.51 34.92 -18.47
N PRO A 263 32.26 35.20 -17.38
CA PRO A 263 32.73 34.17 -16.45
C PRO A 263 31.81 33.89 -15.27
N ALA A 264 32.15 32.76 -14.61
CA ALA A 264 31.49 32.09 -13.52
C ALA A 264 31.28 32.91 -12.23
N ALA A 265 30.15 32.66 -11.56
CA ALA A 265 29.88 33.13 -10.21
C ALA A 265 30.30 32.09 -9.15
N THR A 266 30.97 32.61 -8.12
CA THR A 266 31.48 31.94 -6.93
C THR A 266 30.34 31.52 -5.99
N THR A 267 30.41 30.29 -5.46
CA THR A 267 29.49 29.77 -4.43
C THR A 267 29.96 30.19 -3.03
N THR A 268 29.05 30.75 -2.24
CA THR A 268 29.23 30.92 -0.78
C THR A 268 28.10 30.16 -0.08
N GLY A 269 28.47 29.28 0.85
CA GLY A 269 27.56 28.35 1.51
C GLY A 269 26.54 29.01 2.44
N VAL A 270 25.32 28.49 2.40
CA VAL A 270 24.24 28.76 3.37
C VAL A 270 23.63 27.42 3.79
N ALA A 271 23.28 27.34 5.07
CA ALA A 271 22.76 26.21 5.83
C ALA A 271 21.58 25.45 5.16
N PRO A 272 21.32 24.17 5.54
CA PRO A 272 20.29 23.36 4.90
C PRO A 272 18.89 23.91 5.20
N LEU A 273 18.33 24.63 4.23
CA LEU A 273 16.89 24.85 4.13
C LEU A 273 16.28 23.59 3.52
N THR A 274 15.22 23.08 4.13
CA THR A 274 14.34 22.09 3.50
C THR A 274 13.98 22.60 2.09
N PRO A 275 14.28 21.84 1.02
CA PRO A 275 14.15 22.36 -0.34
C PRO A 275 12.68 22.68 -0.63
N THR A 276 12.37 23.97 -0.77
CA THR A 276 11.12 24.40 -1.41
C THR A 276 11.37 24.33 -2.91
N VAL A 277 10.91 23.25 -3.54
CA VAL A 277 10.91 23.17 -5.00
C VAL A 277 9.69 23.95 -5.48
N THR A 278 9.88 25.20 -5.89
CA THR A 278 8.90 25.85 -6.77
C THR A 278 8.89 25.04 -8.05
N ALA A 279 7.79 24.34 -8.36
CA ALA A 279 7.70 23.62 -9.62
C ALA A 279 7.84 24.64 -10.75
N LEU A 280 8.99 24.61 -11.43
CA LEU A 280 9.22 25.29 -12.68
C LEU A 280 8.22 24.70 -13.68
N CYS A 281 7.14 25.43 -13.95
CA CYS A 281 6.09 25.10 -14.90
C CYS A 281 6.53 24.29 -16.13
N PRO A 282 6.33 22.97 -16.17
CA PRO A 282 6.36 22.25 -17.42
C PRO A 282 4.91 22.01 -17.82
N VAL A 283 4.41 22.90 -18.69
CA VAL A 283 3.52 22.44 -19.73
C VAL A 283 4.25 21.29 -20.43
N ALA A 284 3.78 20.05 -20.20
CA ALA A 284 4.27 18.77 -20.71
C ALA A 284 5.59 18.21 -20.11
N LEU A 285 5.46 17.46 -19.01
CA LEU A 285 6.45 16.48 -18.56
C LEU A 285 6.55 15.33 -19.58
N SER A 286 7.68 15.23 -20.27
CA SER A 286 8.00 14.21 -21.28
C SER A 286 9.24 13.41 -20.87
N GLY A 287 9.11 12.67 -19.76
CA GLY A 287 10.16 11.83 -19.20
C GLY A 287 9.84 11.40 -17.78
N HIS A 288 10.81 10.75 -17.14
CA HIS A 288 10.71 10.37 -15.73
C HIS A 288 11.06 11.55 -14.85
N THR A 289 10.12 11.98 -14.03
CA THR A 289 10.27 13.10 -13.09
C THR A 289 9.91 12.62 -11.71
N THR A 290 10.72 12.97 -10.71
CA THR A 290 10.41 12.70 -9.31
C THR A 290 10.27 14.02 -8.56
N TRP A 291 9.16 14.18 -7.85
CA TRP A 291 8.98 15.23 -6.87
C TRP A 291 9.26 14.64 -5.49
N GLY A 292 10.36 15.09 -4.88
CA GLY A 292 10.79 14.64 -3.55
C GLY A 292 9.93 15.19 -2.43
N SER A 293 10.16 14.69 -1.21
CA SER A 293 9.43 15.09 -0.01
C SER A 293 9.55 16.59 0.29
N GLY A 294 8.56 17.14 0.98
CA GLY A 294 8.47 18.58 1.27
C GLY A 294 7.38 19.27 0.44
N THR A 295 7.44 20.61 0.36
CA THR A 295 6.39 21.40 -0.29
C THR A 295 6.75 21.73 -1.74
N VAL A 296 5.86 21.38 -2.67
CA VAL A 296 5.92 21.75 -4.09
C VAL A 296 4.80 22.73 -4.39
N ARG A 297 5.13 23.96 -4.79
CA ARG A 297 4.14 24.97 -5.21
C ARG A 297 3.90 24.90 -6.71
N ILE A 298 2.62 24.91 -7.11
CA ILE A 298 2.15 24.71 -8.48
C ILE A 298 1.24 25.88 -8.86
N GLY A 299 1.74 26.76 -9.73
CA GLY A 299 1.01 27.96 -10.18
C GLY A 299 0.52 27.90 -11.62
N CYS A 300 0.65 26.74 -12.28
CA CYS A 300 0.32 26.50 -13.68
C CYS A 300 -0.18 25.07 -13.87
N ASN A 301 -0.85 24.82 -15.01
CA ASN A 301 -1.34 23.48 -15.33
C ASN A 301 -0.21 22.46 -15.43
N VAL A 302 -0.44 21.27 -14.90
CA VAL A 302 0.49 20.15 -14.94
C VAL A 302 0.08 19.25 -16.08
N GLY A 303 0.85 19.23 -17.17
CA GLY A 303 0.64 18.29 -18.27
C GLY A 303 1.64 17.14 -18.17
N LEU A 304 1.18 15.90 -18.24
CA LEU A 304 2.04 14.72 -18.39
C LEU A 304 1.77 14.13 -19.78
N THR A 305 2.81 13.99 -20.59
CA THR A 305 2.68 13.37 -21.93
C THR A 305 2.45 11.86 -21.82
N ALA A 306 2.04 11.21 -22.92
CA ALA A 306 1.78 9.76 -22.94
C ALA A 306 2.96 8.88 -22.52
N THR A 307 4.18 9.36 -22.66
CA THR A 307 5.42 8.67 -22.23
C THR A 307 5.99 9.24 -20.94
N GLY A 308 5.35 10.26 -20.37
CA GLY A 308 5.77 10.87 -19.12
C GLY A 308 5.48 9.95 -17.94
N VAL A 309 6.40 9.93 -16.98
CA VAL A 309 6.22 9.25 -15.69
C VAL A 309 6.52 10.25 -14.60
N LEU A 310 5.58 10.44 -13.67
CA LEU A 310 5.75 11.30 -12.52
C LEU A 310 5.63 10.48 -11.23
N THR A 311 6.69 10.48 -10.44
CA THR A 311 6.70 9.91 -9.09
C THR A 311 6.63 11.03 -8.06
N ILE A 312 5.68 10.95 -7.14
CA ILE A 312 5.54 11.86 -6.00
C ILE A 312 5.92 11.08 -4.75
N ALA A 313 6.96 11.52 -4.06
CA ALA A 313 7.49 10.81 -2.90
C ALA A 313 6.57 10.93 -1.67
N PRO A 314 6.65 10.01 -0.70
CA PRO A 314 6.01 10.17 0.61
C PRO A 314 6.31 11.52 1.27
N GLY A 315 5.33 12.04 2.02
CA GLY A 315 5.44 13.32 2.74
C GLY A 315 5.45 14.55 1.83
N THR A 316 5.16 14.40 0.54
CA THR A 316 5.09 15.52 -0.39
C THR A 316 3.77 16.28 -0.21
N ARG A 317 3.87 17.60 -0.04
CA ARG A 317 2.74 18.54 -0.01
C ARG A 317 2.71 19.36 -1.31
N LEU A 318 1.79 19.02 -2.19
CA LEU A 318 1.51 19.72 -3.44
C LEU A 318 0.53 20.86 -3.17
N VAL A 319 0.96 22.08 -3.44
CA VAL A 319 0.23 23.31 -3.12
C VAL A 319 -0.11 24.04 -4.39
N MET A 320 -1.38 24.02 -4.76
CA MET A 320 -1.92 24.78 -5.88
C MET A 320 -2.09 26.24 -5.48
N THR A 321 -1.48 27.16 -6.22
CA THR A 321 -1.54 28.61 -5.93
C THR A 321 -2.56 29.36 -6.79
N SER A 322 -3.26 28.65 -7.68
CA SER A 322 -4.28 29.17 -8.60
C SER A 322 -5.20 28.04 -9.06
N ASP A 323 -6.18 28.34 -9.93
CA ASP A 323 -7.06 27.34 -10.57
C ASP A 323 -6.28 26.50 -11.61
N VAL A 324 -5.42 25.61 -11.13
CA VAL A 324 -4.56 24.74 -11.94
C VAL A 324 -5.21 23.38 -12.15
N SER A 325 -5.16 22.89 -13.38
CA SER A 325 -5.62 21.54 -13.74
C SER A 325 -4.43 20.62 -13.98
N TRP A 326 -4.64 19.33 -13.77
CA TRP A 326 -3.70 18.29 -14.15
C TRP A 326 -4.26 17.53 -15.35
N ASP A 327 -3.46 17.37 -16.38
CA ASP A 327 -3.81 16.67 -17.61
C ASP A 327 -2.82 15.54 -17.84
N LEU A 328 -3.21 14.33 -17.44
CA LEU A 328 -2.35 13.16 -17.43
C LEU A 328 -2.62 12.28 -18.64
N TRP A 329 -1.64 12.18 -19.53
CA TRP A 329 -1.62 11.20 -20.62
C TRP A 329 -0.69 10.02 -20.32
N GLY A 330 0.23 10.17 -19.35
CA GLY A 330 1.21 9.16 -18.94
C GLY A 330 0.91 8.55 -17.57
N ALA A 331 1.95 8.10 -16.86
CA ALA A 331 1.81 7.40 -15.59
C ALA A 331 2.17 8.31 -14.39
N VAL A 332 1.31 8.38 -13.39
CA VAL A 332 1.59 9.02 -12.10
C VAL A 332 1.55 7.99 -10.98
N SER A 333 2.58 7.99 -10.14
CA SER A 333 2.64 7.23 -8.89
C SER A 333 2.79 8.20 -7.71
N ALA A 334 1.80 8.24 -6.84
CA ALA A 334 1.74 9.06 -5.64
C ALA A 334 1.46 8.18 -4.42
N THR A 335 2.49 7.49 -3.96
CA THR A 335 2.41 6.53 -2.85
C THR A 335 3.01 7.13 -1.59
N GLY A 336 2.15 7.61 -0.70
CA GLY A 336 2.52 8.04 0.65
C GLY A 336 2.56 6.87 1.63
N SER A 337 2.85 7.19 2.89
CA SER A 337 2.70 6.27 4.02
C SER A 337 1.75 6.85 5.07
N VAL A 338 1.39 6.06 6.09
CA VAL A 338 0.58 6.54 7.23
C VAL A 338 1.26 7.69 7.97
N THR A 339 2.59 7.65 8.09
CA THR A 339 3.39 8.68 8.78
C THR A 339 3.80 9.83 7.88
N GLU A 340 3.87 9.61 6.57
CA GLU A 340 4.25 10.59 5.56
C GLU A 340 3.23 10.61 4.42
N PRO A 341 1.99 11.05 4.69
CA PRO A 341 0.95 11.10 3.68
C PRO A 341 1.26 12.16 2.63
N ILE A 342 0.84 11.90 1.38
CA ILE A 342 0.90 12.91 0.31
C ILE A 342 -0.33 13.80 0.42
N THR A 343 -0.17 15.11 0.29
CA THR A 343 -1.30 16.06 0.33
C THR A 343 -1.33 16.92 -0.92
N LEU A 344 -2.47 16.97 -1.61
CA LEU A 344 -2.79 17.91 -2.68
C LEU A 344 -3.81 18.90 -2.16
N THR A 345 -3.49 20.19 -2.16
CA THR A 345 -4.36 21.22 -1.58
C THR A 345 -4.09 22.59 -2.20
N HIS A 346 -5.01 23.53 -1.97
CA HIS A 346 -4.81 24.92 -2.36
C HIS A 346 -4.02 25.69 -1.28
N GLU A 347 -3.30 26.74 -1.66
CA GLU A 347 -2.41 27.50 -0.77
C GLU A 347 -3.14 28.17 0.39
N THR A 348 -4.31 28.76 0.12
CA THR A 348 -5.05 29.59 1.09
C THR A 348 -6.54 29.29 1.18
N SER A 349 -7.19 29.02 0.05
CA SER A 349 -8.61 28.65 -0.01
C SER A 349 -8.90 27.23 0.44
N THR A 350 -10.00 27.06 1.17
CA THR A 350 -10.61 25.77 1.53
C THR A 350 -11.97 25.57 0.86
N ALA A 351 -12.33 26.41 -0.10
CA ALA A 351 -13.56 26.27 -0.85
C ALA A 351 -13.48 25.08 -1.82
N MET A 352 -14.59 24.40 -2.05
CA MET A 352 -14.67 23.33 -3.05
C MET A 352 -14.34 23.89 -4.44
N GLY A 353 -13.52 23.19 -5.23
CA GLY A 353 -13.13 23.65 -6.57
C GLY A 353 -12.13 24.80 -6.58
N SER A 354 -11.37 25.02 -5.50
CA SER A 354 -10.31 26.03 -5.42
C SER A 354 -9.15 25.80 -6.38
N TRP A 355 -9.03 24.60 -6.92
CA TRP A 355 -8.13 24.28 -8.02
C TRP A 355 -8.80 23.27 -8.96
N GLY A 356 -8.29 23.20 -10.18
CA GLY A 356 -8.86 22.43 -11.28
C GLY A 356 -8.87 20.92 -11.04
N PRO A 357 -9.44 20.14 -11.97
CA PRO A 357 -9.53 18.71 -11.82
C PRO A 357 -8.19 18.03 -12.17
N LEU A 358 -8.05 16.81 -11.66
CA LEU A 358 -7.03 15.89 -12.11
C LEU A 358 -7.62 14.96 -13.16
N TYR A 359 -7.31 15.21 -14.43
CA TYR A 359 -7.72 14.38 -15.55
C TYR A 359 -6.75 13.21 -15.76
N VAL A 360 -7.24 11.99 -15.59
CA VAL A 360 -6.58 10.76 -16.04
C VAL A 360 -7.15 10.44 -17.42
N ARG A 361 -6.39 10.70 -18.48
CA ARG A 361 -6.87 10.51 -19.86
C ARG A 361 -6.91 9.03 -20.23
N PRO A 362 -7.67 8.65 -21.26
CA PRO A 362 -7.61 7.29 -21.81
C PRO A 362 -6.17 6.87 -22.15
N GLY A 363 -5.75 5.73 -21.62
CA GLY A 363 -4.39 5.19 -21.76
C GLY A 363 -3.37 5.69 -20.73
N ALA A 364 -3.75 6.66 -19.88
CA ALA A 364 -2.95 7.11 -18.74
C ALA A 364 -3.20 6.24 -17.51
N SER A 365 -2.30 6.31 -16.53
CA SER A 365 -2.50 5.68 -15.22
C SER A 365 -2.23 6.62 -14.06
N LEU A 366 -3.05 6.51 -13.02
CA LEU A 366 -2.81 7.16 -11.73
C LEU A 366 -2.91 6.09 -10.63
N VAL A 367 -1.81 5.92 -9.90
CA VAL A 367 -1.78 5.15 -8.65
C VAL A 367 -1.59 6.14 -7.51
N MET A 368 -2.52 6.16 -6.56
CA MET A 368 -2.45 7.02 -5.38
C MET A 368 -2.77 6.23 -4.12
N SER A 369 -1.87 6.31 -3.13
CA SER A 369 -2.05 5.66 -1.84
C SER A 369 -1.61 6.52 -0.65
N ASN A 370 -2.31 6.38 0.49
CA ASN A 370 -2.08 7.17 1.70
C ASN A 370 -1.97 8.67 1.40
N ALA A 371 -2.97 9.19 0.69
CA ALA A 371 -2.97 10.56 0.20
C ALA A 371 -4.27 11.30 0.55
N ALA A 372 -4.18 12.62 0.55
CA ALA A 372 -5.31 13.51 0.75
C ALA A 372 -5.41 14.51 -0.41
N LEU A 373 -6.56 14.53 -1.08
CA LEU A 373 -6.93 15.48 -2.11
C LEU A 373 -7.99 16.42 -1.55
N LEU A 374 -7.63 17.68 -1.36
CA LEU A 374 -8.43 18.64 -0.62
C LEU A 374 -8.82 19.84 -1.48
N TYR A 375 -10.08 20.26 -1.38
CA TYR A 375 -10.56 21.56 -1.90
C TYR A 375 -10.46 21.73 -3.43
N GLY A 376 -10.22 20.66 -4.18
CA GLY A 376 -10.08 20.69 -5.63
C GLY A 376 -11.41 20.52 -6.34
N ARG A 377 -11.37 20.38 -7.67
CA ARG A 377 -12.55 19.88 -8.40
C ARG A 377 -12.71 18.37 -8.27
N GLY A 378 -11.62 17.63 -8.03
CA GLY A 378 -11.65 16.17 -7.85
C GLY A 378 -10.84 15.42 -8.91
N ILE A 379 -10.97 14.09 -8.92
CA ILE A 379 -10.35 13.22 -9.93
C ILE A 379 -11.37 12.91 -11.03
N ASN A 380 -10.97 13.12 -12.28
CA ASN A 380 -11.76 12.80 -13.46
C ASN A 380 -11.03 11.71 -14.27
N ASP A 381 -11.56 10.50 -14.23
CA ASP A 381 -10.93 9.30 -14.76
C ASP A 381 -11.58 8.82 -16.06
N GLY A 382 -10.79 8.77 -17.12
CA GLY A 382 -11.06 8.05 -18.36
C GLY A 382 -9.98 7.02 -18.70
N GLY A 383 -9.04 6.75 -17.79
CA GLY A 383 -7.90 5.85 -17.96
C GLY A 383 -7.89 4.73 -16.92
N THR A 384 -6.71 4.37 -16.41
CA THR A 384 -6.59 3.38 -15.33
C THR A 384 -6.31 4.10 -14.01
N LEU A 385 -7.24 3.98 -13.06
CA LEU A 385 -7.12 4.59 -11.74
C LEU A 385 -7.06 3.53 -10.65
N THR A 386 -6.05 3.63 -9.78
CA THR A 386 -5.94 2.83 -8.56
C THR A 386 -5.82 3.74 -7.36
N LEU A 387 -6.83 3.69 -6.48
CA LEU A 387 -6.84 4.43 -5.21
C LEU A 387 -6.83 3.45 -4.03
N ARG A 388 -5.96 3.71 -3.06
CA ARG A 388 -5.87 3.00 -1.77
C ARG A 388 -5.76 4.01 -0.64
N ARG A 389 -6.48 3.86 0.48
CA ARG A 389 -6.27 4.70 1.69
C ARG A 389 -6.21 6.21 1.38
N THR A 390 -7.02 6.65 0.43
CA THR A 390 -6.97 8.01 -0.10
C THR A 390 -8.24 8.75 0.29
N SER A 391 -8.07 9.96 0.81
CA SER A 391 -9.18 10.85 1.18
C SER A 391 -9.35 11.93 0.12
N ILE A 392 -10.52 12.00 -0.50
CA ILE A 392 -10.91 13.11 -1.37
C ILE A 392 -12.01 13.89 -0.66
N LEU A 393 -11.62 15.06 -0.15
CA LEU A 393 -12.44 15.84 0.78
C LEU A 393 -12.74 17.21 0.22
N SER A 394 -13.98 17.66 0.42
CA SER A 394 -14.38 19.04 0.13
C SER A 394 -14.06 19.45 -1.30
N SER A 395 -14.23 18.54 -2.27
CA SER A 395 -13.99 18.78 -3.69
C SER A 395 -15.30 18.87 -4.48
N THR A 396 -15.30 19.47 -5.67
CA THR A 396 -16.54 19.57 -6.49
C THR A 396 -17.12 18.19 -6.80
N PHE A 397 -16.26 17.23 -7.11
CA PHE A 397 -16.56 15.80 -7.10
C PHE A 397 -15.44 15.06 -6.35
N GLY A 398 -15.74 13.90 -5.77
CA GLY A 398 -14.72 13.01 -5.21
C GLY A 398 -14.00 12.30 -6.36
N LEU A 399 -14.69 11.30 -6.91
CA LEU A 399 -14.27 10.56 -8.09
C LEU A 399 -15.33 10.68 -9.18
N ALA A 400 -14.99 11.29 -10.30
CA ALA A 400 -15.77 11.25 -11.52
C ALA A 400 -15.12 10.26 -12.49
N THR A 401 -15.78 9.17 -12.86
CA THR A 401 -15.16 8.08 -13.63
C THR A 401 -16.02 7.62 -14.80
N MET A 402 -15.35 7.37 -15.91
CA MET A 402 -15.90 6.82 -17.17
C MET A 402 -15.24 5.46 -17.53
N ALA A 403 -14.35 4.97 -16.66
CA ALA A 403 -13.42 3.87 -16.93
C ALA A 403 -13.39 2.90 -15.73
N PRO A 404 -12.86 1.67 -15.89
CA PRO A 404 -12.73 0.77 -14.77
C PRO A 404 -11.63 1.30 -13.81
N SER A 405 -12.07 1.90 -12.71
CA SER A 405 -11.21 2.30 -11.59
C SER A 405 -11.22 1.22 -10.50
N ASP A 406 -10.10 1.02 -9.82
CA ASP A 406 -9.99 0.16 -8.64
C ASP A 406 -9.81 1.03 -7.39
N VAL A 407 -10.83 1.08 -6.53
CA VAL A 407 -10.89 1.95 -5.35
C VAL A 407 -11.10 1.08 -4.12
N LEU A 408 -10.16 1.11 -3.18
CA LEU A 408 -10.20 0.32 -1.95
C LEU A 408 -9.83 1.18 -0.76
N SER A 409 -10.58 1.09 0.34
CA SER A 409 -10.26 1.82 1.57
C SER A 409 -10.08 3.32 1.32
N CYS A 410 -11.00 3.96 0.59
CA CYS A 410 -10.93 5.39 0.28
C CYS A 410 -12.08 6.18 0.90
N THR A 411 -11.86 7.44 1.25
CA THR A 411 -12.90 8.30 1.84
C THR A 411 -13.24 9.42 0.87
N LEU A 412 -14.47 9.44 0.39
CA LEU A 412 -15.02 10.48 -0.48
C LEU A 412 -16.08 11.20 0.36
N ARG A 413 -15.70 12.33 0.96
CA ARG A 413 -16.56 13.01 1.94
C ARG A 413 -16.63 14.52 1.75
N TRP A 414 -17.79 15.11 2.03
CA TRP A 414 -18.05 16.55 1.89
C TRP A 414 -17.82 17.09 0.47
N ASN A 415 -17.93 16.23 -0.54
CA ASN A 415 -17.78 16.62 -1.93
C ASN A 415 -19.10 17.18 -2.49
N GLY A 416 -19.08 17.75 -3.69
CA GLY A 416 -20.32 18.13 -4.38
C GLY A 416 -21.08 16.88 -4.74
N VAL A 417 -20.42 16.02 -5.52
CA VAL A 417 -20.81 14.63 -5.74
C VAL A 417 -19.69 13.73 -5.21
N GLY A 418 -20.00 12.72 -4.41
CA GLY A 418 -19.00 11.77 -3.90
C GLY A 418 -18.40 10.96 -5.05
N LEU A 419 -19.19 10.03 -5.58
CA LEU A 419 -18.89 9.22 -6.75
C LEU A 419 -19.79 9.63 -7.92
N LEU A 420 -19.22 10.04 -9.05
CA LEU A 420 -19.93 10.33 -10.29
C LEU A 420 -19.47 9.33 -11.36
N ALA A 421 -20.28 8.30 -11.64
CA ALA A 421 -20.00 7.34 -12.70
C ALA A 421 -20.79 7.72 -13.95
N TYR A 422 -20.13 8.14 -15.03
CA TYR A 422 -20.82 8.74 -16.18
C TYR A 422 -20.23 8.34 -17.54
N GLY A 423 -21.08 8.25 -18.56
CA GLY A 423 -20.67 8.16 -19.97
C GLY A 423 -19.84 6.94 -20.40
N GLY A 424 -19.64 5.94 -19.53
CA GLY A 424 -18.90 4.70 -19.81
C GLY A 424 -19.78 3.45 -19.96
N GLU A 425 -19.18 2.38 -20.49
CA GLU A 425 -19.76 1.01 -20.47
C GLU A 425 -19.16 0.14 -19.35
N SER A 426 -18.28 0.71 -18.52
CA SER A 426 -17.54 0.03 -17.46
C SER A 426 -17.68 0.81 -16.16
N ALA A 427 -17.96 0.12 -15.07
CA ALA A 427 -18.08 0.73 -13.76
C ALA A 427 -16.79 0.64 -12.93
N PRO A 428 -16.56 1.59 -12.00
CA PRO A 428 -15.52 1.43 -11.00
C PRO A 428 -15.84 0.24 -10.10
N ASN A 429 -14.80 -0.48 -9.71
CA ASN A 429 -14.84 -1.46 -8.63
C ASN A 429 -14.41 -0.77 -7.34
N MET A 430 -15.39 -0.35 -6.54
CA MET A 430 -15.14 0.32 -5.27
C MET A 430 -15.50 -0.60 -4.13
N ARG A 431 -14.59 -0.74 -3.17
CA ARG A 431 -14.76 -1.63 -2.02
C ARG A 431 -14.23 -1.05 -0.72
N ALA A 432 -14.81 -1.48 0.40
CA ALA A 432 -14.36 -1.10 1.76
C ALA A 432 -14.09 0.40 1.89
N SER A 433 -14.95 1.26 1.36
CA SER A 433 -14.68 2.70 1.23
C SER A 433 -15.80 3.53 1.85
N ASN A 434 -15.51 4.77 2.25
CA ASN A 434 -16.49 5.69 2.81
C ASN A 434 -16.97 6.65 1.72
N VAL A 435 -18.28 6.70 1.45
CA VAL A 435 -18.89 7.66 0.51
C VAL A 435 -20.08 8.32 1.19
N LEU A 436 -19.89 9.53 1.71
CA LEU A 436 -20.90 10.17 2.55
C LEU A 436 -20.78 11.69 2.63
N ASP A 437 -21.82 12.33 3.15
CA ASP A 437 -21.91 13.76 3.44
C ASP A 437 -21.62 14.69 2.24
N SER A 438 -21.80 14.22 1.01
CA SER A 438 -21.71 15.08 -0.18
C SER A 438 -22.89 16.07 -0.26
N THR A 439 -22.69 17.25 -0.85
CA THR A 439 -23.68 18.33 -0.84
C THR A 439 -24.80 18.14 -1.87
N VAL A 440 -24.54 17.39 -2.95
CA VAL A 440 -25.51 17.07 -4.00
C VAL A 440 -25.90 15.59 -3.91
N TRP A 441 -24.97 14.68 -4.22
CA TRP A 441 -25.19 13.23 -4.18
C TRP A 441 -23.97 12.52 -3.61
N ASP A 442 -24.17 11.48 -2.79
CA ASP A 442 -23.06 10.61 -2.39
C ASP A 442 -22.61 9.75 -3.57
N ALA A 443 -23.56 9.24 -4.36
CA ALA A 443 -23.27 8.65 -5.66
C ALA A 443 -24.29 9.05 -6.72
N GLU A 444 -23.78 9.32 -7.92
CA GLU A 444 -24.56 9.57 -9.14
C GLU A 444 -24.08 8.61 -10.22
N VAL A 445 -24.99 7.78 -10.73
CA VAL A 445 -24.73 6.80 -11.79
C VAL A 445 -25.47 7.21 -13.06
N ASP A 446 -24.77 7.93 -13.93
CA ASP A 446 -25.19 8.33 -15.27
C ASP A 446 -24.46 7.52 -16.36
N GLN A 447 -24.51 6.19 -16.22
CA GLN A 447 -23.94 5.26 -17.20
C GLN A 447 -24.79 4.01 -17.32
N ARG A 448 -24.58 3.20 -18.36
CA ARG A 448 -25.38 1.98 -18.61
C ARG A 448 -24.97 0.80 -17.73
N ALA A 449 -23.70 0.74 -17.34
CA ALA A 449 -23.17 -0.34 -16.53
C ALA A 449 -23.54 -0.18 -15.06
N GLY A 450 -23.90 -1.29 -14.41
CA GLY A 450 -24.12 -1.32 -12.97
C GLY A 450 -22.82 -1.05 -12.22
N VAL A 451 -22.90 -0.26 -11.15
CA VAL A 451 -21.75 0.09 -10.29
C VAL A 451 -21.77 -0.79 -9.06
N THR A 452 -20.64 -1.44 -8.77
CA THR A 452 -20.47 -2.29 -7.58
C THR A 452 -19.71 -1.51 -6.50
N VAL A 453 -20.32 -1.35 -5.33
CA VAL A 453 -19.80 -0.59 -4.18
C VAL A 453 -19.86 -1.44 -2.89
N SER A 454 -19.29 -2.65 -2.95
CA SER A 454 -19.36 -3.64 -1.86
C SER A 454 -18.52 -3.22 -0.64
N GLY A 455 -18.98 -3.55 0.55
CA GLY A 455 -18.35 -3.17 1.82
C GLY A 455 -18.19 -1.66 2.01
N CYS A 456 -18.90 -0.82 1.25
CA CYS A 456 -18.77 0.63 1.42
C CYS A 456 -19.67 1.14 2.54
N TRP A 457 -19.16 2.10 3.31
CA TRP A 457 -19.88 2.77 4.37
C TRP A 457 -20.41 4.12 3.89
N TRP A 458 -21.67 4.37 4.21
CA TRP A 458 -22.44 5.52 3.71
C TRP A 458 -23.03 6.36 4.85
N GLY A 459 -22.64 6.10 6.11
CA GLY A 459 -23.17 6.79 7.30
C GLY A 459 -23.93 5.85 8.23
N SER A 460 -24.95 6.32 8.96
CA SER A 460 -25.68 5.47 9.92
C SER A 460 -26.75 4.56 9.29
N ALA A 461 -27.00 4.70 7.99
CA ALA A 461 -27.91 3.88 7.20
C ALA A 461 -27.35 3.75 5.77
N PRO A 462 -27.63 2.66 5.04
CA PRO A 462 -27.36 2.63 3.61
C PRO A 462 -28.07 3.82 2.95
N PRO A 463 -27.47 4.42 1.91
CA PRO A 463 -27.99 5.65 1.36
C PRO A 463 -29.31 5.32 0.63
N ASP A 464 -30.34 6.12 0.87
CA ASP A 464 -31.60 6.04 0.14
C ASP A 464 -31.48 6.80 -1.20
N ASP A 465 -32.57 6.84 -1.95
CA ASP A 465 -32.59 7.53 -3.26
C ASP A 465 -32.56 9.07 -3.12
N SER A 466 -32.52 9.62 -1.90
CA SER A 466 -32.24 11.03 -1.65
C SER A 466 -30.74 11.36 -1.60
N ARG A 467 -29.89 10.32 -1.49
CA ARG A 467 -28.42 10.43 -1.44
C ARG A 467 -27.74 9.73 -2.60
N VAL A 468 -28.43 8.81 -3.26
CA VAL A 468 -27.95 8.14 -4.47
C VAL A 468 -28.93 8.40 -5.61
N TRP A 469 -28.40 8.97 -6.69
CA TRP A 469 -29.07 8.94 -7.98
C TRP A 469 -28.54 7.74 -8.77
N ASP A 470 -29.31 6.65 -8.82
CA ASP A 470 -29.03 5.53 -9.72
C ASP A 470 -30.16 5.34 -10.74
N GLY A 471 -29.85 4.67 -11.85
CA GLY A 471 -30.72 4.58 -13.02
C GLY A 471 -32.07 3.89 -12.85
N ARG A 472 -32.49 3.54 -11.63
CA ARG A 472 -33.73 2.76 -11.40
C ARG A 472 -34.99 3.43 -11.93
N ASP A 473 -34.96 4.75 -12.12
CA ASP A 473 -36.08 5.52 -12.67
C ASP A 473 -36.01 5.71 -14.20
N GLU A 474 -34.94 5.26 -14.86
CA GLU A 474 -34.76 5.36 -16.33
C GLU A 474 -34.30 4.02 -16.93
N MET A 475 -35.09 3.45 -17.85
CA MET A 475 -34.89 2.11 -18.45
C MET A 475 -33.55 1.85 -19.17
N MET A 476 -32.60 2.79 -19.19
CA MET A 476 -31.30 2.66 -19.88
C MET A 476 -30.09 2.98 -19.00
N ARG A 477 -30.25 3.17 -17.69
CA ARG A 477 -29.14 3.50 -16.78
C ARG A 477 -28.86 2.34 -15.81
N GLY A 478 -27.59 2.20 -15.44
CA GLY A 478 -27.08 1.18 -14.53
C GLY A 478 -27.52 1.44 -13.09
N THR A 479 -27.64 0.36 -12.31
CA THR A 479 -28.00 0.42 -10.89
C THR A 479 -26.76 0.42 -10.02
N LEU A 480 -26.85 1.04 -8.83
CA LEU A 480 -25.84 0.90 -7.78
C LEU A 480 -26.17 -0.31 -6.92
N ASP A 481 -25.28 -1.30 -6.84
CA ASP A 481 -25.45 -2.43 -5.92
C ASP A 481 -25.02 -2.02 -4.50
N ARG A 482 -26.02 -1.89 -3.61
CA ARG A 482 -25.86 -1.50 -2.20
C ARG A 482 -26.04 -2.69 -1.24
N SER A 483 -26.08 -3.92 -1.75
CA SER A 483 -26.50 -5.11 -0.98
C SER A 483 -25.52 -5.53 0.11
N ASP A 484 -24.26 -5.08 0.01
CA ASP A 484 -23.17 -5.42 0.93
C ASP A 484 -22.64 -4.16 1.62
N TYR A 485 -23.51 -3.49 2.37
CA TYR A 485 -23.20 -2.27 3.12
C TYR A 485 -22.29 -2.55 4.32
N ALA A 486 -21.16 -1.84 4.46
CA ALA A 486 -20.36 -1.90 5.69
C ALA A 486 -21.15 -1.24 6.82
N GLY A 487 -21.46 -1.95 7.90
CA GLY A 487 -22.25 -1.43 9.02
C GLY A 487 -21.61 -0.28 9.81
N ALA A 488 -20.35 0.06 9.53
CA ALA A 488 -19.56 1.03 10.29
C ALA A 488 -18.50 1.72 9.41
N TRP A 489 -17.97 2.84 9.91
CA TRP A 489 -16.88 3.61 9.29
C TRP A 489 -15.71 2.69 8.93
N VAL A 490 -15.24 2.77 7.67
CA VAL A 490 -14.05 2.05 7.24
C VAL A 490 -12.83 2.92 7.55
N GLY A 491 -12.13 2.62 8.64
CA GLY A 491 -10.95 3.37 9.09
C GLY A 491 -9.66 2.84 8.47
N TRP A 492 -8.70 3.74 8.27
CA TRP A 492 -7.28 3.42 8.01
C TRP A 492 -6.39 4.52 8.53
#